data_AF-A0AAU9UUJ4-F1
#
_entry.id   AF-A0AAU9UUJ4-F1
#
_cell.length_a   1.000
_cell.length_b   1.000
_cell.length_c   1.000
_cell.angle_alpha   90.00
_cell.angle_beta   90.00
_cell.angle_gamma   90.00
#
_symmetry.space_group_name_H-M   'P 1'
#
loop_
_entity.id
_entity.type
_entity.pdbx_description
1 polymer ?
#
loop_
_entity_poly.entity_id
_entity_poly.type
_entity_poly.pdbx_seq_one_letter_code
_entity_poly.pdbx_strand_id
1 'polypeptide(L)'
;MGDVYEFTTWSKHQTLFYKINNNALVFNIKGERNAAIGLAKHPGECEYWILIGVDQQCWIKKNNGRCCCSVSTQNILSRDKYKKFWITLKRGEISLGKSNKKNPILSQQTSIENLQYVTFSVVGERNHLQWKLHLPPQIQKPTLVRLTGGEPQWIKANEQLPDGALIGGHENGVLYIIRAPHRGSLTPGKFVPELGLGFVSWGCEMHEKSDFEVLCGYNCTWVKTVKNKIPVGAVEGGYSEDGHEILYVGRAFYDNHLIPGKVQPSHNCCYIPYQEKEIGVQTYEILVFPDQMTHSANKFYVSGLGIRNYMQNYSYDSERSPEEYSEEDENDIW
;
A
#
# COMPACT_ATOMS: atom_id res chain seq x y z
N MET A 1 -9.62 -8.61 -20.18
CA MET A 1 -11.06 -8.93 -20.12
C MET A 1 -11.29 -9.72 -18.84
N GLY A 2 -12.37 -9.47 -18.09
CA GLY A 2 -12.60 -10.17 -16.82
C GLY A 2 -12.87 -11.66 -17.04
N ASP A 3 -12.42 -12.50 -16.12
CA ASP A 3 -12.60 -13.95 -16.20
C ASP A 3 -14.09 -14.32 -16.11
N VAL A 4 -14.48 -15.33 -16.90
CA VAL A 4 -15.84 -15.86 -16.90
C VAL A 4 -15.82 -17.21 -16.20
N TYR A 5 -16.50 -17.30 -15.06
CA TYR A 5 -16.66 -18.55 -14.32
C TYR A 5 -18.00 -19.20 -14.67
N GLU A 6 -17.97 -20.40 -15.25
CA GLU A 6 -19.16 -21.13 -15.71
C GLU A 6 -19.44 -22.34 -14.82
N PHE A 7 -20.70 -22.51 -14.38
CA PHE A 7 -21.10 -23.66 -13.57
C PHE A 7 -22.60 -23.95 -13.72
N THR A 8 -23.01 -25.14 -13.28
CA THR A 8 -24.41 -25.59 -13.32
C THR A 8 -24.93 -25.87 -11.91
N THR A 9 -26.10 -25.33 -11.59
CA THR A 9 -26.79 -25.60 -10.32
C THR A 9 -28.00 -26.50 -10.53
N TRP A 10 -28.19 -27.44 -9.60
CA TRP A 10 -29.37 -28.30 -9.51
C TRP A 10 -30.03 -28.10 -8.15
N SER A 11 -31.31 -28.41 -8.03
CA SER A 11 -32.06 -28.27 -6.77
C SER A 11 -31.51 -29.12 -5.61
N LYS A 12 -30.78 -30.19 -5.92
CA LYS A 12 -30.19 -31.12 -4.93
C LYS A 12 -28.71 -30.86 -4.67
N HIS A 13 -28.09 -29.89 -5.34
CA HIS A 13 -26.68 -29.59 -5.14
C HIS A 13 -26.47 -28.85 -3.81
N GLN A 14 -25.29 -29.06 -3.22
CA GLN A 14 -24.85 -28.28 -2.06
C GLN A 14 -24.80 -26.79 -2.42
N THR A 15 -25.25 -25.95 -1.50
CA THR A 15 -25.27 -24.50 -1.64
C THR A 15 -23.86 -23.93 -1.49
N LEU A 16 -23.26 -23.55 -2.62
CA LEU A 16 -21.99 -22.82 -2.62
C LEU A 16 -22.24 -21.33 -2.41
N PHE A 17 -21.44 -20.71 -1.54
CA PHE A 17 -21.47 -19.28 -1.29
C PHE A 17 -20.24 -18.62 -1.92
N TYR A 18 -20.48 -17.56 -2.68
CA TYR A 18 -19.44 -16.76 -3.33
C TYR A 18 -19.34 -15.41 -2.63
N LYS A 19 -18.13 -15.01 -2.22
CA LYS A 19 -17.90 -13.68 -1.64
C LYS A 19 -17.79 -12.63 -2.76
N ILE A 20 -18.59 -11.57 -2.68
CA ILE A 20 -18.55 -10.42 -3.59
C ILE A 20 -17.91 -9.21 -2.90
N ASN A 21 -16.79 -8.73 -3.43
CA ASN A 21 -16.04 -7.63 -2.81
C ASN A 21 -16.52 -6.23 -3.25
N ASN A 22 -17.20 -6.13 -4.40
CA ASN A 22 -17.47 -4.84 -5.05
C ASN A 22 -18.95 -4.41 -4.99
N ASN A 23 -19.75 -5.01 -4.12
CA ASN A 23 -21.19 -4.70 -3.97
C ASN A 23 -22.00 -4.75 -5.28
N ALA A 24 -21.49 -5.46 -6.28
CA ALA A 24 -22.10 -5.61 -7.59
C ALA A 24 -21.66 -6.94 -8.20
N LEU A 25 -22.58 -7.57 -8.93
CA LEU A 25 -22.35 -8.84 -9.60
C LEU A 25 -23.04 -8.85 -10.95
N VAL A 26 -22.32 -9.24 -12.00
CA VAL A 26 -22.86 -9.41 -13.35
C VAL A 26 -22.83 -10.88 -13.70
N PHE A 27 -23.97 -11.40 -14.17
CA PHE A 27 -24.12 -12.83 -14.43
C PHE A 27 -25.05 -13.09 -15.60
N ASN A 28 -24.85 -14.24 -16.26
CA ASN A 28 -25.74 -14.75 -17.29
C ASN A 28 -26.43 -16.01 -16.78
N ILE A 29 -27.72 -16.12 -17.07
CA ILE A 29 -28.52 -17.32 -16.79
C ILE A 29 -28.97 -17.92 -18.11
N LYS A 30 -28.83 -19.24 -18.26
CA LYS A 30 -29.49 -20.05 -19.27
C LYS A 30 -30.22 -21.20 -18.60
N GLY A 31 -31.51 -21.35 -18.90
CA GLY A 31 -32.34 -22.40 -18.33
C GLY A 31 -33.82 -22.03 -18.32
N GLU A 32 -34.64 -22.99 -17.91
CA GLU A 32 -36.09 -22.91 -18.02
C GLU A 32 -36.74 -22.49 -16.70
N ARG A 33 -37.81 -21.69 -16.80
CA ARG A 33 -38.72 -21.30 -15.71
C ARG A 33 -38.17 -20.27 -14.75
N ASN A 34 -37.28 -20.65 -13.83
CA ASN A 34 -36.95 -19.80 -12.70
C ASN A 34 -35.49 -19.93 -12.24
N ALA A 35 -35.06 -18.94 -11.46
CA ALA A 35 -33.78 -18.93 -10.77
C ALA A 35 -33.90 -18.27 -9.41
N ALA A 36 -33.05 -18.65 -8.47
CA ALA A 36 -32.97 -18.05 -7.14
C ALA A 36 -31.53 -17.65 -6.84
N ILE A 37 -31.36 -16.44 -6.30
CA ILE A 37 -30.08 -15.93 -5.83
C ILE A 37 -30.26 -15.52 -4.37
N GLY A 38 -29.57 -16.22 -3.48
CA GLY A 38 -29.56 -15.89 -2.05
C GLY A 38 -28.49 -14.84 -1.76
N LEU A 39 -28.80 -13.87 -0.91
CA LEU A 39 -27.86 -12.88 -0.37
C LEU A 39 -27.68 -13.15 1.12
N ALA A 40 -26.43 -13.19 1.56
CA ALA A 40 -26.02 -13.62 2.88
C ALA A 40 -24.94 -12.68 3.49
N LYS A 41 -24.98 -12.44 4.81
CA LYS A 41 -23.86 -11.82 5.55
C LYS A 41 -22.69 -12.78 5.78
N HIS A 42 -23.02 -14.04 6.01
CA HIS A 42 -22.09 -15.13 6.27
C HIS A 42 -22.53 -16.36 5.46
N PRO A 43 -21.62 -17.24 5.02
CA PRO A 43 -22.00 -18.49 4.38
C PRO A 43 -22.93 -19.31 5.28
N GLY A 44 -24.01 -19.85 4.71
CA GLY A 44 -24.97 -20.70 5.42
C GLY A 44 -26.40 -20.17 5.35
N GLU A 45 -26.67 -19.02 5.97
CA GLU A 45 -28.03 -18.44 6.02
C GLU A 45 -28.15 -17.21 5.11
N CYS A 46 -29.17 -17.19 4.25
CA CYS A 46 -29.46 -16.06 3.37
C CYS A 46 -30.51 -15.15 4.01
N GLU A 47 -30.26 -13.85 4.14
CA GLU A 47 -31.28 -12.91 4.62
C GLU A 47 -32.30 -12.55 3.54
N TYR A 48 -31.87 -12.52 2.28
CA TYR A 48 -32.73 -12.23 1.13
C TYR A 48 -32.59 -13.26 0.02
N TRP A 49 -33.69 -13.46 -0.70
CA TRP A 49 -33.78 -14.27 -1.90
C TRP A 49 -34.30 -13.41 -3.05
N ILE A 50 -33.49 -13.31 -4.09
CA ILE A 50 -33.88 -12.74 -5.37
C ILE A 50 -34.37 -13.88 -6.25
N LEU A 51 -35.67 -13.94 -6.50
CA LEU A 51 -36.30 -14.93 -7.37
C LEU A 51 -36.51 -14.31 -8.76
N ILE A 52 -36.13 -15.03 -9.80
CA ILE A 52 -36.21 -14.56 -11.19
C ILE A 52 -37.09 -15.54 -11.96
N GLY A 53 -38.20 -15.06 -12.53
CA GLY A 53 -39.09 -15.87 -13.38
C GLY A 53 -40.04 -16.83 -12.64
N VAL A 54 -40.08 -16.79 -11.30
CA VAL A 54 -41.06 -17.57 -10.52
C VAL A 54 -42.45 -16.99 -10.76
N ASP A 55 -43.36 -17.83 -11.29
CA ASP A 55 -44.72 -17.46 -11.70
C ASP A 55 -44.76 -16.29 -12.69
N GLN A 56 -43.79 -16.23 -13.62
CA GLN A 56 -43.61 -15.12 -14.57
C GLN A 56 -43.34 -13.77 -13.89
N GLN A 57 -42.83 -13.78 -12.66
CA GLN A 57 -42.48 -12.59 -11.89
C GLN A 57 -41.05 -12.67 -11.33
N CYS A 58 -40.46 -11.52 -11.07
CA CYS A 58 -39.23 -11.40 -10.29
C CYS A 58 -39.59 -10.87 -8.90
N TRP A 59 -38.96 -11.41 -7.86
CA TRP A 59 -39.26 -11.11 -6.47
C TRP A 59 -37.98 -10.84 -5.68
N ILE A 60 -38.05 -9.94 -4.70
CA ILE A 60 -37.15 -9.97 -3.53
C ILE A 60 -37.98 -10.40 -2.33
N LYS A 61 -37.57 -11.50 -1.70
CA LYS A 61 -38.17 -12.01 -0.47
C LYS A 61 -37.13 -12.06 0.64
N LYS A 62 -37.57 -11.91 1.89
CA LYS A 62 -36.74 -12.23 3.07
C LYS A 62 -36.72 -13.74 3.32
N ASN A 63 -35.76 -14.22 4.12
CA ASN A 63 -35.65 -15.64 4.48
C ASN A 63 -36.94 -16.22 5.08
N ASN A 64 -37.67 -15.41 5.85
CA ASN A 64 -38.96 -15.77 6.44
C ASN A 64 -40.13 -15.84 5.44
N GLY A 65 -39.86 -15.81 4.12
CA GLY A 65 -40.86 -15.86 3.07
C GLY A 65 -41.59 -14.54 2.81
N ARG A 66 -41.36 -13.49 3.61
CA ARG A 66 -42.01 -12.18 3.42
C ARG A 66 -41.58 -11.55 2.10
N CYS A 67 -42.56 -11.31 1.23
CA CYS A 67 -42.35 -10.56 0.00
C CYS A 67 -42.01 -9.09 0.32
N CYS A 68 -40.90 -8.59 -0.22
CA CYS A 68 -40.50 -7.19 -0.11
C CYS A 68 -40.93 -6.40 -1.35
N CYS A 69 -40.61 -6.92 -2.54
CA CYS A 69 -41.08 -6.36 -3.80
C CYS A 69 -41.24 -7.45 -4.87
N SER A 70 -42.10 -7.18 -5.85
CA SER A 70 -42.35 -8.07 -6.99
C SER A 70 -42.65 -7.26 -8.26
N VAL A 71 -42.23 -7.78 -9.40
CA VAL A 71 -42.49 -7.18 -10.72
C VAL A 71 -42.79 -8.28 -11.73
N SER A 72 -43.87 -8.10 -12.50
CA SER A 72 -44.23 -9.02 -13.58
C SER A 72 -43.21 -8.96 -14.72
N THR A 73 -42.65 -10.13 -15.06
CA THR A 73 -41.58 -10.28 -16.05
C THR A 73 -41.80 -11.55 -16.86
N GLN A 74 -42.66 -11.46 -17.87
CA GLN A 74 -42.96 -12.58 -18.75
C GLN A 74 -41.71 -13.00 -19.55
N ASN A 75 -41.43 -14.31 -19.58
CA ASN A 75 -40.37 -14.94 -20.38
C ASN A 75 -38.99 -14.29 -20.18
N ILE A 76 -38.66 -13.96 -18.93
CA ILE A 76 -37.41 -13.27 -18.61
C ILE A 76 -36.16 -14.15 -18.86
N LEU A 77 -36.32 -15.47 -18.70
CA LEU A 77 -35.32 -16.51 -18.96
C LEU A 77 -35.59 -17.23 -20.29
N SER A 78 -34.58 -17.95 -20.79
CA SER A 78 -34.66 -18.73 -22.01
C SER A 78 -33.86 -20.02 -21.86
N ARG A 79 -34.44 -21.12 -22.35
CA ARG A 79 -33.78 -22.44 -22.38
C ARG A 79 -32.55 -22.44 -23.28
N ASP A 80 -32.62 -21.75 -24.42
CA ASP A 80 -31.59 -21.87 -25.46
C ASP A 80 -30.52 -20.76 -25.39
N LYS A 81 -30.87 -19.59 -24.86
CA LYS A 81 -30.03 -18.39 -24.90
C LYS A 81 -29.71 -17.86 -23.50
N TYR A 82 -28.43 -17.55 -23.26
CA TYR A 82 -28.01 -16.81 -22.08
C TYR A 82 -28.65 -15.42 -22.03
N LYS A 83 -29.18 -15.07 -20.87
CA LYS A 83 -29.71 -13.74 -20.57
C LYS A 83 -28.84 -13.10 -19.50
N LYS A 84 -28.36 -11.88 -19.77
CA LYS A 84 -27.45 -11.13 -18.90
C LYS A 84 -28.20 -10.25 -17.91
N PHE A 85 -27.85 -10.39 -16.65
CA PHE A 85 -28.40 -9.67 -15.51
C PHE A 85 -27.28 -9.09 -14.65
N TRP A 86 -27.66 -8.21 -13.73
CA TRP A 86 -26.79 -7.65 -12.73
C TRP A 86 -27.54 -7.46 -11.41
N ILE A 87 -26.83 -7.60 -10.29
CA ILE A 87 -27.29 -7.24 -8.96
C ILE A 87 -26.35 -6.18 -8.40
N THR A 88 -26.89 -5.18 -7.71
CA THR A 88 -26.10 -4.20 -6.93
C THR A 88 -26.62 -4.10 -5.50
N LEU A 89 -25.70 -4.01 -4.55
CA LEU A 89 -25.90 -3.92 -3.10
C LEU A 89 -25.26 -2.63 -2.58
N LYS A 90 -25.73 -1.47 -3.06
CA LYS A 90 -25.10 -0.17 -2.75
C LYS A 90 -26.05 0.69 -1.92
N ARG A 91 -25.48 1.44 -0.97
CA ARG A 91 -26.20 2.46 -0.17
C ARG A 91 -27.46 1.92 0.53
N GLY A 92 -27.40 0.68 1.04
CA GLY A 92 -28.55 0.05 1.68
C GLY A 92 -29.66 -0.37 0.72
N GLU A 93 -29.39 -0.50 -0.58
CA GLU A 93 -30.37 -0.92 -1.59
C GLU A 93 -29.91 -2.16 -2.37
N ILE A 94 -30.82 -3.13 -2.48
CA ILE A 94 -30.69 -4.33 -3.31
C ILE A 94 -31.42 -4.07 -4.62
N SER A 95 -30.70 -4.01 -5.73
CA SER A 95 -31.30 -3.82 -7.06
C SER A 95 -30.94 -4.97 -8.00
N LEU A 96 -31.93 -5.48 -8.72
CA LEU A 96 -31.76 -6.44 -9.81
C LEU A 96 -32.07 -5.74 -11.13
N GLY A 97 -31.19 -5.87 -12.13
CA GLY A 97 -31.43 -5.34 -13.46
C GLY A 97 -31.00 -6.27 -14.58
N LYS A 98 -31.35 -5.87 -15.80
CA LYS A 98 -31.04 -6.59 -17.05
C LYS A 98 -30.17 -5.69 -17.92
N SER A 99 -29.12 -6.25 -18.53
CA SER A 99 -28.07 -5.45 -19.21
C SER A 99 -28.57 -4.55 -20.36
N ASN A 100 -29.79 -4.76 -20.87
CA ASN A 100 -30.35 -4.00 -21.98
C ASN A 100 -31.40 -2.97 -21.53
N LYS A 101 -31.55 -2.74 -20.22
CA LYS A 101 -32.50 -1.77 -19.65
C LYS A 101 -31.75 -0.76 -18.80
N LYS A 102 -32.09 0.52 -18.96
CA LYS A 102 -31.49 1.65 -18.20
C LYS A 102 -31.87 1.60 -16.72
N ASN A 103 -33.09 1.17 -16.43
CA ASN A 103 -33.61 1.08 -15.06
C ASN A 103 -33.51 -0.36 -14.52
N PRO A 104 -33.29 -0.54 -13.20
CA PRO A 104 -33.40 -1.84 -12.57
C PRO A 104 -34.79 -2.44 -12.82
N ILE A 105 -34.89 -3.77 -12.87
CA ILE A 105 -36.16 -4.49 -12.91
C ILE A 105 -36.90 -4.25 -11.61
N LEU A 106 -36.18 -4.32 -10.49
CA LEU A 106 -36.72 -4.16 -9.15
C LEU A 106 -35.61 -3.70 -8.21
N SER A 107 -36.00 -2.95 -7.19
CA SER A 107 -35.12 -2.40 -6.16
C SER A 107 -35.80 -2.47 -4.81
N GLN A 108 -35.03 -2.77 -3.76
CA GLN A 108 -35.51 -2.89 -2.40
C GLN A 108 -34.53 -2.27 -1.42
N GLN A 109 -35.02 -1.35 -0.59
CA GLN A 109 -34.26 -0.82 0.54
C GLN A 109 -34.10 -1.88 1.63
N THR A 110 -32.89 -1.98 2.18
CA THR A 110 -32.50 -2.92 3.21
C THR A 110 -31.77 -2.20 4.35
N SER A 111 -32.17 -2.49 5.58
CA SER A 111 -31.44 -2.09 6.80
C SER A 111 -30.29 -3.04 7.13
N ILE A 112 -30.10 -4.09 6.33
CA ILE A 112 -29.10 -5.12 6.53
C ILE A 112 -27.82 -4.71 5.83
N GLU A 113 -26.78 -4.40 6.62
CA GLU A 113 -25.43 -4.10 6.15
C GLU A 113 -24.61 -5.38 5.91
N ASN A 114 -23.55 -5.25 5.10
CA ASN A 114 -22.55 -6.30 4.86
C ASN A 114 -23.08 -7.60 4.20
N LEU A 115 -24.08 -7.49 3.32
CA LEU A 115 -24.48 -8.57 2.42
C LEU A 115 -23.38 -8.81 1.37
N GLN A 116 -22.38 -9.62 1.73
CA GLN A 116 -21.17 -9.84 0.94
C GLN A 116 -21.08 -11.26 0.35
N TYR A 117 -22.00 -12.15 0.68
CA TYR A 117 -22.04 -13.50 0.12
C TYR A 117 -23.29 -13.70 -0.73
N VAL A 118 -23.11 -14.41 -1.85
CA VAL A 118 -24.20 -14.77 -2.76
C VAL A 118 -24.20 -16.26 -3.01
N THR A 119 -25.37 -16.87 -3.09
CA THR A 119 -25.54 -18.26 -3.50
C THR A 119 -26.52 -18.36 -4.67
N PHE A 120 -26.34 -19.38 -5.49
CA PHE A 120 -27.13 -19.60 -6.70
C PHE A 120 -27.89 -20.91 -6.57
N SER A 121 -29.20 -20.86 -6.82
CA SER A 121 -30.06 -22.02 -6.70
C SER A 121 -31.17 -22.00 -7.76
N VAL A 122 -31.86 -23.13 -7.86
CA VAL A 122 -33.01 -23.34 -8.75
C VAL A 122 -34.23 -23.63 -7.89
N VAL A 123 -35.38 -23.06 -8.23
CA VAL A 123 -36.62 -23.33 -7.51
C VAL A 123 -37.34 -24.52 -8.17
N GLY A 124 -37.36 -25.66 -7.47
CA GLY A 124 -38.06 -26.88 -7.88
C GLY A 124 -37.15 -28.00 -8.39
N GLU A 125 -37.63 -29.25 -8.29
CA GLU A 125 -36.77 -30.44 -8.26
C GLU A 125 -36.24 -30.96 -9.60
N ARG A 126 -36.77 -30.48 -10.74
CA ARG A 126 -36.48 -31.06 -12.06
C ARG A 126 -35.69 -30.13 -13.00
N ASN A 127 -35.27 -28.97 -12.52
CA ASN A 127 -34.64 -27.95 -13.35
C ASN A 127 -33.16 -27.80 -13.01
N HIS A 128 -32.34 -27.62 -14.04
CA HIS A 128 -30.95 -27.17 -13.90
C HIS A 128 -30.80 -25.79 -14.55
N LEU A 129 -29.87 -25.00 -14.02
CA LEU A 129 -29.51 -23.71 -14.59
C LEU A 129 -28.02 -23.66 -14.87
N GLN A 130 -27.68 -23.11 -16.04
CA GLN A 130 -26.31 -22.79 -16.40
C GLN A 130 -26.05 -21.31 -16.12
N TRP A 131 -24.99 -21.06 -15.36
CA TRP A 131 -24.58 -19.73 -14.93
C TRP A 131 -23.25 -19.35 -15.57
N LYS A 132 -23.11 -18.08 -15.93
CA LYS A 132 -21.80 -17.47 -16.22
C LYS A 132 -21.63 -16.25 -15.33
N LEU A 133 -20.68 -16.27 -14.41
CA LEU A 133 -20.32 -15.12 -13.59
C LEU A 133 -19.21 -14.33 -14.27
N HIS A 134 -19.41 -13.03 -14.40
CA HIS A 134 -18.36 -12.11 -14.83
C HIS A 134 -17.64 -11.61 -13.60
N LEU A 135 -16.49 -12.22 -13.31
CA LEU A 135 -15.67 -11.80 -12.19
C LEU A 135 -14.93 -10.50 -12.56
N PRO A 136 -14.75 -9.57 -11.60
CA PRO A 136 -13.84 -8.46 -11.84
C PRO A 136 -12.45 -9.03 -12.20
N PRO A 137 -11.69 -8.37 -13.09
CA PRO A 137 -10.36 -8.82 -13.41
C PRO A 137 -9.55 -8.93 -12.11
N GLN A 138 -8.79 -10.02 -11.94
CA GLN A 138 -7.84 -10.07 -10.85
C GLN A 138 -6.81 -8.97 -11.07
N ILE A 139 -6.87 -7.92 -10.26
CA ILE A 139 -5.78 -6.97 -10.17
C ILE A 139 -4.67 -7.75 -9.47
N GLN A 140 -3.66 -8.17 -10.22
CA GLN A 140 -2.44 -8.72 -9.62
C GLN A 140 -1.95 -7.66 -8.64
N LYS A 141 -1.90 -8.02 -7.35
CA LYS A 141 -1.22 -7.17 -6.38
C LYS A 141 0.20 -6.98 -6.92
N PRO A 142 0.66 -5.73 -7.11
CA PRO A 142 2.00 -5.51 -7.62
C PRO A 142 2.96 -6.27 -6.71
N THR A 143 3.81 -7.11 -7.31
CA THR A 143 4.87 -7.77 -6.57
C THR A 143 5.74 -6.68 -5.97
N LEU A 144 5.65 -6.50 -4.65
CA LEU A 144 6.55 -5.62 -3.93
C LEU A 144 7.95 -6.21 -4.14
N VAL A 145 8.76 -5.55 -4.96
CA VAL A 145 10.17 -5.90 -5.11
C VAL A 145 10.80 -5.67 -3.74
N ARG A 146 11.13 -6.76 -3.04
CA ARG A 146 11.90 -6.69 -1.81
C ARG A 146 13.30 -6.28 -2.24
N LEU A 147 13.57 -4.99 -2.14
CA LEU A 147 14.85 -4.39 -2.44
C LEU A 147 15.91 -4.95 -1.46
N THR A 148 16.59 -6.03 -1.85
CA THR A 148 17.71 -6.62 -1.11
C THR A 148 19.00 -5.94 -1.54
N GLY A 149 19.55 -5.09 -0.66
CA GLY A 149 20.81 -4.36 -0.87
C GLY A 149 20.64 -3.02 -1.61
N GLY A 150 20.80 -1.91 -0.87
CA GLY A 150 20.79 -0.55 -1.43
C GLY A 150 20.90 0.52 -0.37
N GLU A 151 21.90 0.37 0.49
CA GLU A 151 22.41 1.44 1.34
C GLU A 151 22.75 2.68 0.48
N PRO A 152 22.65 3.91 1.01
CA PRO A 152 23.09 5.11 0.32
C PRO A 152 24.54 4.97 -0.16
N GLN A 153 24.72 5.12 -1.47
CA GLN A 153 25.98 5.09 -2.17
C GLN A 153 26.19 6.39 -2.93
N TRP A 154 27.44 6.83 -2.98
CA TRP A 154 27.83 7.99 -3.75
C TRP A 154 28.09 7.58 -5.21
N ILE A 155 27.30 8.14 -6.12
CA ILE A 155 27.38 7.85 -7.56
C ILE A 155 27.80 9.12 -8.28
N LYS A 156 28.88 9.06 -9.07
CA LYS A 156 29.30 10.20 -9.89
C LYS A 156 28.19 10.61 -10.85
N ALA A 157 27.79 11.89 -10.80
CA ALA A 157 26.80 12.42 -11.73
C ALA A 157 27.42 12.56 -13.13
N ASN A 158 26.71 12.07 -14.15
CA ASN A 158 27.01 12.31 -15.56
C ASN A 158 26.07 13.41 -16.08
N GLU A 159 25.84 13.48 -17.41
CA GLU A 159 24.89 14.43 -18.03
C GLU A 159 23.44 14.29 -17.53
N GLN A 160 23.10 13.18 -16.85
CA GLN A 160 21.77 12.91 -16.28
C GLN A 160 21.88 12.51 -14.81
N LEU A 161 20.85 12.86 -14.04
CA LEU A 161 20.72 12.48 -12.64
C LEU A 161 20.58 10.94 -12.53
N PRO A 162 21.40 10.27 -11.71
CA PRO A 162 21.35 8.81 -11.57
C PRO A 162 20.02 8.33 -10.95
N ASP A 163 19.61 7.12 -11.33
CA ASP A 163 18.47 6.45 -10.71
C ASP A 163 18.68 6.28 -9.19
N GLY A 164 17.60 6.48 -8.43
CA GLY A 164 17.64 6.35 -6.97
C GLY A 164 18.27 7.53 -6.24
N ALA A 165 18.50 8.67 -6.91
CA ALA A 165 18.96 9.90 -6.27
C ALA A 165 18.03 10.35 -5.12
N LEU A 166 18.61 10.57 -3.95
CA LEU A 166 17.87 10.95 -2.76
C LEU A 166 17.51 12.43 -2.77
N ILE A 167 16.22 12.70 -2.53
CA ILE A 167 15.71 14.05 -2.32
C ILE A 167 16.19 14.56 -0.96
N GLY A 168 17.04 15.58 -0.98
CA GLY A 168 17.58 16.24 0.20
C GLY A 168 16.62 17.26 0.81
N GLY A 169 15.82 17.92 -0.02
CA GLY A 169 14.86 18.92 0.43
C GLY A 169 14.28 19.73 -0.72
N HIS A 170 13.95 21.00 -0.47
CA HIS A 170 13.33 21.88 -1.44
C HIS A 170 13.73 23.34 -1.26
N GLU A 171 13.85 24.04 -2.39
CA GLU A 171 13.86 25.50 -2.50
C GLU A 171 12.70 25.93 -3.43
N ASN A 172 13.00 26.50 -4.60
CA ASN A 172 12.05 26.74 -5.69
C ASN A 172 11.64 25.45 -6.43
N GLY A 173 12.41 24.38 -6.22
CA GLY A 173 12.20 23.05 -6.77
C GLY A 173 12.80 21.98 -5.85
N VAL A 174 12.82 20.74 -6.33
CA VAL A 174 13.40 19.61 -5.59
C VAL A 174 14.91 19.72 -5.56
N LEU A 175 15.50 19.52 -4.38
CA LEU A 175 16.95 19.48 -4.19
C LEU A 175 17.42 18.05 -3.97
N TYR A 176 18.55 17.70 -4.58
CA TYR A 176 19.21 16.41 -4.36
C TYR A 176 20.47 16.56 -3.52
N ILE A 177 20.84 15.50 -2.85
CA ILE A 177 22.02 15.46 -1.98
C ILE A 177 23.24 15.14 -2.84
N ILE A 178 24.26 15.98 -2.74
CA ILE A 178 25.54 15.76 -3.41
C ILE A 178 26.72 15.89 -2.44
N ARG A 179 27.89 15.45 -2.88
CA ARG A 179 29.18 15.86 -2.32
C ARG A 179 30.14 16.23 -3.45
N ALA A 180 31.03 17.17 -3.19
CA ALA A 180 32.02 17.60 -4.17
C ALA A 180 33.35 17.95 -3.52
N PRO A 181 34.49 17.74 -4.21
CA PRO A 181 35.78 18.18 -3.72
C PRO A 181 35.89 19.72 -3.78
N HIS A 182 36.35 20.34 -2.70
CA HIS A 182 36.63 21.78 -2.62
C HIS A 182 37.80 22.06 -1.67
N ARG A 183 38.89 22.64 -2.20
CA ARG A 183 40.07 23.10 -1.43
C ARG A 183 40.61 22.10 -0.39
N GLY A 184 40.68 20.82 -0.76
CA GLY A 184 41.17 19.75 0.13
C GLY A 184 40.10 19.09 1.01
N SER A 185 38.88 19.63 1.06
CA SER A 185 37.71 19.00 1.66
C SER A 185 36.90 18.22 0.61
N LEU A 186 36.20 17.17 1.06
CA LEU A 186 35.09 16.55 0.33
C LEU A 186 33.81 16.95 1.05
N THR A 187 32.98 17.78 0.42
CA THR A 187 31.93 18.52 1.12
C THR A 187 30.53 18.19 0.61
N PRO A 188 29.60 17.81 1.50
CA PRO A 188 28.18 17.69 1.16
C PRO A 188 27.51 19.01 0.78
N GLY A 189 26.51 18.94 -0.09
CA GLY A 189 25.78 20.11 -0.56
C GLY A 189 24.47 19.76 -1.25
N LYS A 190 23.98 20.72 -2.05
CA LYS A 190 22.72 20.63 -2.79
C LYS A 190 22.96 20.58 -4.29
N PHE A 191 22.18 19.80 -5.01
CA PHE A 191 22.07 19.86 -6.46
C PHE A 191 20.73 20.43 -6.87
N VAL A 192 20.76 21.37 -7.83
CA VAL A 192 19.60 22.06 -8.37
C VAL A 192 19.39 21.59 -9.82
N PRO A 193 18.41 20.70 -10.09
CA PRO A 193 18.18 20.14 -11.41
C PRO A 193 17.91 21.20 -12.48
N GLU A 194 17.19 22.26 -12.13
CA GLU A 194 16.84 23.35 -13.04
C GLU A 194 18.07 24.09 -13.59
N LEU A 195 19.15 24.15 -12.79
CA LEU A 195 20.41 24.79 -13.18
C LEU A 195 21.41 23.77 -13.74
N GLY A 196 21.23 22.48 -13.46
CA GLY A 196 22.23 21.45 -13.76
C GLY A 196 23.52 21.60 -12.94
N LEU A 197 23.45 22.27 -11.77
CA LEU A 197 24.61 22.64 -10.98
C LEU A 197 24.49 22.19 -9.52
N GLY A 198 25.63 21.79 -8.97
CA GLY A 198 25.84 21.52 -7.56
C GLY A 198 26.33 22.75 -6.81
N PHE A 199 25.98 22.85 -5.53
CA PHE A 199 26.45 23.92 -4.64
C PHE A 199 26.90 23.33 -3.31
N VAL A 200 28.09 23.72 -2.87
CA VAL A 200 28.68 23.32 -1.58
C VAL A 200 29.04 24.54 -0.74
N SER A 201 28.97 24.41 0.57
CA SER A 201 29.31 25.46 1.54
C SER A 201 30.79 25.33 1.96
N TRP A 202 31.58 26.40 1.81
CA TRP A 202 32.98 26.41 2.29
C TRP A 202 33.47 27.85 2.52
N GLY A 203 34.14 28.08 3.66
CA GLY A 203 34.82 29.34 3.95
C GLY A 203 33.90 30.57 3.98
N CYS A 204 32.71 30.44 4.58
CA CYS A 204 31.65 31.47 4.62
C CYS A 204 30.92 31.72 3.29
N GLU A 205 31.28 31.03 2.20
CA GLU A 205 30.71 31.24 0.87
C GLU A 205 30.06 29.96 0.30
N MET A 206 29.17 30.16 -0.66
CA MET A 206 28.64 29.09 -1.51
C MET A 206 29.50 28.94 -2.76
N HIS A 207 29.82 27.70 -3.14
CA HIS A 207 30.63 27.39 -4.32
C HIS A 207 29.89 26.49 -5.30
N GLU A 208 29.82 26.92 -6.55
CA GLU A 208 29.28 26.14 -7.66
C GLU A 208 30.19 24.96 -8.03
N LYS A 209 29.58 23.83 -8.40
CA LYS A 209 30.23 22.58 -8.75
C LYS A 209 29.54 21.92 -9.94
N SER A 210 30.33 21.63 -10.97
CA SER A 210 29.94 20.83 -12.13
C SER A 210 30.36 19.36 -12.01
N ASP A 211 31.42 19.06 -11.25
CA ASP A 211 31.84 17.69 -10.93
C ASP A 211 31.51 17.37 -9.46
N PHE A 212 30.59 16.44 -9.27
CA PHE A 212 30.10 16.02 -7.96
C PHE A 212 29.52 14.59 -8.01
N GLU A 213 29.39 13.99 -6.83
CA GLU A 213 28.72 12.71 -6.64
C GLU A 213 27.36 12.95 -6.00
N VAL A 214 26.35 12.22 -6.45
CA VAL A 214 24.98 12.25 -5.95
C VAL A 214 24.79 11.08 -4.98
N LEU A 215 24.11 11.33 -3.87
CA LEU A 215 23.75 10.27 -2.94
C LEU A 215 22.52 9.51 -3.47
N CYS A 216 22.70 8.24 -3.80
CA CYS A 216 21.65 7.37 -4.32
C CYS A 216 21.43 6.17 -3.40
N GLY A 217 20.20 5.70 -3.29
CA GLY A 217 19.88 4.50 -2.53
C GLY A 217 18.64 4.65 -1.68
N TYR A 218 18.46 3.73 -0.74
CA TYR A 218 17.31 3.64 0.14
C TYR A 218 17.75 3.18 1.54
N ASN A 219 16.81 2.98 2.45
CA ASN A 219 17.09 2.57 3.83
C ASN A 219 17.86 3.58 4.69
N CYS A 220 17.54 4.87 4.55
CA CYS A 220 18.03 5.94 5.41
C CYS A 220 16.88 6.80 5.92
N THR A 221 17.04 7.43 7.08
CA THR A 221 16.02 8.31 7.67
C THR A 221 16.63 9.61 8.18
N TRP A 222 15.82 10.67 8.19
CA TRP A 222 16.22 11.98 8.70
C TRP A 222 15.88 12.08 10.19
N VAL A 223 16.88 12.38 11.02
CA VAL A 223 16.72 12.54 12.46
C VAL A 223 16.99 13.99 12.84
N LYS A 224 16.03 14.63 13.51
CA LYS A 224 16.23 15.96 14.08
C LYS A 224 17.25 15.92 15.21
N THR A 225 18.22 16.82 15.15
CA THR A 225 19.27 16.96 16.17
C THR A 225 19.69 18.42 16.34
N VAL A 226 20.62 18.65 17.27
CA VAL A 226 21.12 19.98 17.62
C VAL A 226 22.62 19.93 17.90
N LYS A 227 23.32 20.98 17.46
CA LYS A 227 24.75 21.19 17.67
C LYS A 227 25.60 20.00 17.20
N ASN A 228 26.37 19.38 18.08
CA ASN A 228 27.24 18.23 17.80
C ASN A 228 26.64 16.89 18.24
N LYS A 229 25.33 16.80 18.49
CA LYS A 229 24.69 15.53 18.85
C LYS A 229 24.52 14.66 17.61
N ILE A 230 25.58 13.94 17.22
CA ILE A 230 25.59 13.06 16.06
C ILE A 230 25.04 11.67 16.45
N PRO A 231 23.90 11.22 15.90
CA PRO A 231 23.37 9.88 16.18
C PRO A 231 24.28 8.79 15.63
N VAL A 232 24.27 7.62 16.27
CA VAL A 232 24.93 6.41 15.73
C VAL A 232 24.31 6.06 14.38
N GLY A 233 25.16 5.73 13.41
CA GLY A 233 24.76 5.44 12.03
C GLY A 233 24.53 6.68 11.17
N ALA A 234 25.02 7.87 11.58
CA ALA A 234 25.01 9.05 10.72
C ALA A 234 25.77 8.80 9.40
N VAL A 235 25.18 9.19 8.27
CA VAL A 235 25.74 8.98 6.94
C VAL A 235 26.92 9.93 6.73
N GLU A 236 28.10 9.37 6.52
CA GLU A 236 29.31 10.12 6.20
C GLU A 236 29.21 10.71 4.79
N GLY A 237 29.41 12.03 4.72
CA GLY A 237 29.31 12.81 3.49
C GLY A 237 30.65 13.25 2.92
N GLY A 238 31.72 13.18 3.72
CA GLY A 238 33.07 13.51 3.29
C GLY A 238 33.93 13.91 4.48
N TYR A 239 34.88 14.80 4.26
CA TYR A 239 35.86 15.21 5.28
C TYR A 239 36.31 16.66 5.12
N SER A 240 36.69 17.30 6.22
CA SER A 240 37.27 18.65 6.23
C SER A 240 38.73 18.66 5.75
N GLU A 241 39.21 19.85 5.39
CA GLU A 241 40.62 20.14 5.08
C GLU A 241 41.52 20.08 6.31
N ASP A 242 40.97 20.39 7.49
CA ASP A 242 41.69 20.45 8.76
C ASP A 242 41.63 19.10 9.48
N GLY A 243 42.70 18.33 9.36
CA GLY A 243 42.86 17.06 10.08
C GLY A 243 41.91 15.94 9.62
N HIS A 244 41.25 16.10 8.47
CA HIS A 244 40.30 15.15 7.90
C HIS A 244 39.15 14.79 8.87
N GLU A 245 38.59 15.79 9.55
CA GLU A 245 37.38 15.60 10.35
C GLU A 245 36.25 15.08 9.45
N ILE A 246 35.55 14.04 9.89
CA ILE A 246 34.41 13.48 9.16
C ILE A 246 33.26 14.49 9.13
N LEU A 247 32.75 14.76 7.92
CA LEU A 247 31.56 15.56 7.68
C LEU A 247 30.38 14.63 7.42
N TYR A 248 29.22 14.98 7.98
CA TYR A 248 27.99 14.18 7.79
C TYR A 248 26.99 14.88 6.88
N VAL A 249 26.09 14.07 6.30
CA VAL A 249 24.98 14.57 5.47
C VAL A 249 23.89 15.15 6.38
N GLY A 250 23.68 16.45 6.29
CA GLY A 250 22.61 17.17 6.99
C GLY A 250 21.66 17.89 6.05
N ARG A 251 20.56 18.36 6.60
CA ARG A 251 19.72 19.38 5.99
C ARG A 251 19.14 20.30 7.07
N ALA A 252 18.96 21.57 6.74
CA ALA A 252 18.42 22.53 7.68
C ALA A 252 17.25 23.29 7.08
N PHE A 253 16.28 23.64 7.92
CA PHE A 253 15.17 24.50 7.54
C PHE A 253 15.60 25.96 7.72
N TYR A 254 15.63 26.72 6.64
CA TYR A 254 16.06 28.11 6.62
C TYR A 254 15.26 28.90 5.58
N ASP A 255 14.70 30.04 5.98
CA ASP A 255 13.89 30.92 5.13
C ASP A 255 12.80 30.18 4.32
N ASN A 256 12.01 29.33 4.98
CA ASN A 256 10.98 28.47 4.36
C ASN A 256 11.46 27.42 3.36
N HIS A 257 12.77 27.19 3.28
CA HIS A 257 13.37 26.15 2.45
C HIS A 257 13.99 25.06 3.32
N LEU A 258 14.05 23.84 2.79
CA LEU A 258 14.72 22.72 3.42
C LEU A 258 15.94 22.36 2.58
N ILE A 259 17.14 22.68 3.07
CA ILE A 259 18.34 22.71 2.24
C ILE A 259 19.36 21.68 2.75
N PRO A 260 19.82 20.74 1.90
CA PRO A 260 20.87 19.81 2.27
C PRO A 260 22.25 20.51 2.32
N GLY A 261 23.11 20.05 3.22
CA GLY A 261 24.41 20.64 3.49
C GLY A 261 25.30 19.73 4.34
N LYS A 262 26.40 20.29 4.83
CA LYS A 262 27.41 19.57 5.61
C LYS A 262 27.19 19.78 7.11
N VAL A 263 27.22 18.70 7.88
CA VAL A 263 27.30 18.77 9.34
C VAL A 263 28.76 18.67 9.74
N GLN A 264 29.23 19.67 10.49
CA GLN A 264 30.59 19.69 11.02
C GLN A 264 30.55 19.63 12.56
N PRO A 265 30.84 18.47 13.17
CA PRO A 265 30.73 18.26 14.61
C PRO A 265 31.52 19.27 15.45
N SER A 266 32.77 19.54 15.09
CA SER A 266 33.66 20.49 15.79
C SER A 266 33.09 21.92 15.83
N HIS A 267 32.36 22.31 14.77
CA HIS A 267 31.74 23.63 14.64
C HIS A 267 30.31 23.68 15.22
N ASN A 268 29.78 22.55 15.73
CA ASN A 268 28.47 22.45 16.35
C ASN A 268 27.30 22.94 15.45
N CYS A 269 27.38 22.74 14.13
CA CYS A 269 26.32 23.16 13.22
C CYS A 269 26.27 22.39 11.90
N CYS A 270 25.15 22.56 11.18
CA CYS A 270 24.97 22.19 9.79
C CYS A 270 25.10 23.45 8.92
N TYR A 271 26.03 23.43 7.97
CA TYR A 271 26.25 24.51 7.02
C TYR A 271 25.52 24.23 5.72
N ILE A 272 24.60 25.11 5.36
CA ILE A 272 23.83 25.05 4.12
C ILE A 272 24.29 26.15 3.14
N PRO A 273 24.38 25.85 1.83
CA PRO A 273 24.59 26.86 0.81
C PRO A 273 23.26 27.59 0.51
N TYR A 274 23.17 28.89 0.83
CA TYR A 274 21.99 29.71 0.56
C TYR A 274 22.36 31.16 0.19
N GLN A 275 21.79 31.69 -0.90
CA GLN A 275 22.01 33.07 -1.41
C GLN A 275 23.49 33.51 -1.36
N GLU A 276 24.36 32.79 -2.07
CA GLU A 276 25.82 33.05 -2.17
C GLU A 276 26.62 32.87 -0.88
N LYS A 277 25.96 32.57 0.24
CA LYS A 277 26.58 32.44 1.56
C LYS A 277 26.53 31.01 2.09
N GLU A 278 27.47 30.71 2.96
CA GLU A 278 27.39 29.56 3.86
C GLU A 278 26.65 29.97 5.14
N ILE A 279 25.53 29.32 5.41
CA ILE A 279 24.69 29.59 6.59
C ILE A 279 24.84 28.44 7.58
N GLY A 280 25.36 28.74 8.77
CA GLY A 280 25.46 27.77 9.86
C GLY A 280 24.17 27.70 10.69
N VAL A 281 23.54 26.52 10.76
CA VAL A 281 22.31 26.27 11.51
C VAL A 281 22.57 25.24 12.60
N GLN A 282 22.25 25.59 13.85
CA GLN A 282 22.51 24.71 15.01
C GLN A 282 21.45 23.62 15.21
N THR A 283 20.22 23.82 14.72
CA THR A 283 19.14 22.82 14.78
C THR A 283 18.84 22.35 13.37
N TYR A 284 19.06 21.07 13.11
CA TYR A 284 19.03 20.51 11.76
C TYR A 284 18.58 19.05 11.79
N GLU A 285 18.38 18.47 10.61
CA GLU A 285 18.15 17.04 10.42
C GLU A 285 19.41 16.40 9.87
N ILE A 286 19.80 15.25 10.42
CA ILE A 286 20.95 14.46 9.96
C ILE A 286 20.45 13.13 9.38
N LEU A 287 21.07 12.69 8.28
CA LEU A 287 20.71 11.45 7.62
C LEU A 287 21.37 10.28 8.36
N VAL A 288 20.61 9.24 8.68
CA VAL A 288 21.09 8.07 9.44
C VAL A 288 20.66 6.74 8.84
N PHE A 289 21.46 5.71 9.08
CA PHE A 289 21.16 4.30 8.84
C PHE A 289 20.40 3.68 10.02
N PRO A 290 19.12 3.29 9.86
CA PRO A 290 18.34 2.69 10.94
C PRO A 290 18.90 1.34 11.40
N ASP A 291 19.50 0.56 10.49
CA ASP A 291 20.00 -0.78 10.80
C ASP A 291 21.26 -0.77 11.66
N GLN A 292 22.10 0.27 11.59
CA GLN A 292 23.23 0.43 12.51
C GLN A 292 22.79 0.74 13.95
N MET A 293 21.52 1.11 14.19
CA MET A 293 20.97 1.17 15.55
C MET A 293 20.71 -0.22 16.15
N THR A 294 20.64 -1.29 15.35
CA THR A 294 20.28 -2.65 15.82
C THR A 294 21.43 -3.41 16.49
N HIS A 295 22.69 -3.00 16.25
CA HIS A 295 23.86 -3.59 16.92
C HIS A 295 24.10 -3.03 18.34
N SER A 296 23.34 -2.02 18.76
CA SER A 296 23.28 -1.59 20.14
C SER A 296 22.09 -2.27 20.81
N ALA A 297 22.35 -3.13 21.81
CA ALA A 297 21.30 -3.69 22.66
C ALA A 297 20.45 -2.58 23.34
N ASN A 298 21.01 -1.37 23.45
CA ASN A 298 20.32 -0.19 23.94
C ASN A 298 19.64 0.55 22.77
N LYS A 299 18.31 0.52 22.74
CA LYS A 299 17.48 1.41 21.92
C LYS A 299 17.40 2.78 22.61
N PHE A 300 18.05 3.80 22.06
CA PHE A 300 17.90 5.17 22.54
C PHE A 300 16.59 5.77 22.01
N TYR A 301 15.65 6.05 22.92
CA TYR A 301 14.44 6.79 22.60
C TYR A 301 14.72 8.28 22.74
N VAL A 302 14.70 9.01 21.62
CA VAL A 302 14.64 10.48 21.67
C VAL A 302 13.20 10.87 22.02
N SER A 303 13.00 11.45 23.21
CA SER A 303 11.70 11.92 23.64
C SER A 303 11.16 12.97 22.65
N GLY A 304 9.95 12.74 22.12
CA GLY A 304 9.28 13.62 21.15
C GLY A 304 9.03 13.02 19.76
N LEU A 305 9.54 11.81 19.47
CA LEU A 305 9.17 11.07 18.26
C LEU A 305 7.95 10.18 18.54
N GLY A 306 6.79 10.61 18.07
CA GLY A 306 5.59 9.77 17.99
C GLY A 306 5.76 8.67 16.95
N ILE A 307 6.57 7.66 17.24
CA ILE A 307 6.68 6.46 16.42
C ILE A 307 5.49 5.56 16.76
N ARG A 308 4.34 5.82 16.12
CA ARG A 308 3.26 4.82 16.07
C ARG A 308 3.74 3.64 15.21
N ASN A 309 4.06 2.54 15.90
CA ASN A 309 3.96 1.14 15.48
C ASN A 309 4.21 0.84 13.99
N TYR A 310 5.48 0.62 13.64
CA TYR A 310 5.88 -0.08 12.42
C TYR A 310 6.40 -1.51 12.68
N MET A 311 6.16 -2.07 13.87
CA MET A 311 6.58 -3.42 14.26
C MET A 311 5.42 -4.38 14.58
N GLN A 312 4.26 -4.25 13.92
CA GLN A 312 3.14 -5.18 14.15
C GLN A 312 2.74 -6.08 12.99
N ASN A 313 3.46 -6.09 11.86
CA ASN A 313 3.12 -6.94 10.71
C ASN A 313 4.28 -7.83 10.22
N TYR A 314 5.05 -8.40 11.14
CA TYR A 314 5.90 -9.56 10.84
C TYR A 314 5.84 -10.56 11.99
N SER A 315 4.67 -11.16 12.21
CA SER A 315 4.60 -12.51 12.79
C SER A 315 4.33 -13.48 11.65
N TYR A 316 5.37 -14.19 11.25
CA TYR A 316 5.30 -15.35 10.38
C TYR A 316 4.37 -16.38 11.02
N ASP A 317 3.28 -16.71 10.33
CA ASP A 317 2.65 -18.02 10.46
C ASP A 317 3.65 -19.05 9.95
N SER A 318 4.25 -19.80 10.87
CA SER A 318 4.86 -21.10 10.56
C SER A 318 4.42 -22.09 11.63
N GLU A 319 3.30 -22.74 11.30
CA GLU A 319 3.04 -24.17 11.43
C GLU A 319 3.66 -24.98 12.58
N ARG A 320 2.72 -25.63 13.29
CA ARG A 320 2.74 -27.04 13.73
C ARG A 320 3.84 -27.49 14.70
N SER A 321 3.40 -27.55 15.96
CA SER A 321 3.64 -28.62 16.94
C SER A 321 3.98 -30.00 16.35
N PRO A 322 4.97 -30.67 16.95
CA PRO A 322 4.89 -32.09 17.25
C PRO A 322 4.60 -32.30 18.74
N GLU A 323 3.78 -33.32 18.96
CA GLU A 323 3.23 -33.79 20.21
C GLU A 323 4.29 -34.33 21.19
N GLU A 324 3.89 -34.26 22.46
CA GLU A 324 4.32 -34.99 23.66
C GLU A 324 5.24 -36.20 23.46
N TYR A 325 6.34 -36.23 24.22
CA TYR A 325 6.72 -37.41 25.01
C TYR A 325 7.37 -36.96 26.33
N SER A 326 6.70 -37.30 27.42
CA SER A 326 7.16 -37.27 28.80
C SER A 326 7.72 -38.64 29.18
N GLU A 327 8.90 -38.70 29.76
CA GLU A 327 9.45 -39.77 30.61
C GLU A 327 10.64 -39.10 31.35
N GLU A 328 10.43 -38.60 32.57
CA GLU A 328 10.71 -39.27 33.86
C GLU A 328 12.17 -39.72 34.05
N ASP A 329 12.78 -39.11 35.06
CA ASP A 329 13.81 -39.60 35.98
C ASP A 329 15.14 -40.16 35.45
N GLU A 330 16.23 -39.45 35.76
CA GLU A 330 17.30 -40.00 36.63
C GLU A 330 18.33 -38.91 37.00
N ASN A 331 18.41 -38.61 38.31
CA ASN A 331 19.60 -38.57 39.16
C ASN A 331 20.97 -38.16 38.54
N ASP A 332 21.56 -37.05 39.00
CA ASP A 332 22.57 -37.09 40.09
C ASP A 332 23.34 -35.75 40.25
N ILE A 333 23.27 -35.21 41.47
CA ILE A 333 24.36 -34.80 42.38
C ILE A 333 25.63 -34.13 41.76
N TRP A 334 25.80 -32.81 41.95
CA TRP A 334 26.63 -32.13 42.97
C TRP A 334 26.59 -30.61 42.79
#